data_AF-L7MCA2-F1
#
_entry.id   AF-L7MCA2-F1
#
_cell.length_a   1.000
_cell.length_b   1.000
_cell.length_c   1.000
_cell.angle_alpha   90.00
_cell.angle_beta   90.00
_cell.angle_gamma   90.00
#
_symmetry.space_group_name_H-M   'P 1'
#
loop_
_entity.id
_entity.type
_entity.pdbx_description
1 polymer ?
#
loop_
_entity_poly.entity_id
_entity_poly.type
_entity_poly.pdbx_seq_one_letter_code
_entity_poly.pdbx_strand_id
1 'polypeptide(L)'
;MASTLTLTFVLLPVFLFVLQGAVDVEAVMTRERCNRRNSPDPRHLACQCNPRFNLGSTWHNYYYYDNEKMTCVEGAEEDNWNSFFSRDRCLALCRGTSAAAR
;
A
#
# COMPACT_ATOMS: atom_id res chain seq x y z
N MET A 1 23.71 -34.87 -31.37
CA MET A 1 23.61 -33.54 -30.72
C MET A 1 22.17 -33.04 -30.76
N ALA A 2 21.22 -33.81 -30.26
CA ALA A 2 19.78 -33.48 -30.26
C ALA A 2 19.17 -33.50 -28.84
N SER A 3 19.95 -33.91 -27.84
CA SER A 3 19.49 -34.19 -26.48
C SER A 3 19.54 -32.98 -25.54
N THR A 4 20.27 -31.93 -25.91
CA THR A 4 20.34 -30.67 -25.16
C THR A 4 19.21 -29.72 -25.52
N LEU A 5 18.66 -29.83 -26.73
CA LEU A 5 17.63 -28.94 -27.27
C LEU A 5 16.26 -29.19 -26.66
N THR A 6 15.93 -30.46 -26.36
CA THR A 6 14.69 -30.82 -25.65
C THR A 6 14.70 -30.37 -24.20
N LEU A 7 15.87 -30.34 -23.56
CA LEU A 7 16.01 -29.91 -22.17
C LEU A 7 15.76 -28.40 -21.99
N THR A 8 16.23 -27.57 -22.92
CA THR A 8 16.01 -26.12 -22.92
C THR A 8 14.54 -25.76 -23.16
N PHE A 9 13.85 -26.46 -24.07
CA PHE A 9 12.42 -26.20 -24.33
C PHE A 9 11.51 -26.54 -23.13
N VAL A 10 11.90 -27.49 -22.27
CA VAL A 10 11.14 -27.83 -21.05
C VAL A 10 11.47 -26.90 -19.88
N LEU A 11 12.72 -26.45 -19.76
CA LEU A 11 13.14 -25.58 -18.66
C LEU A 11 12.75 -24.11 -18.85
N LEU A 12 12.67 -23.62 -20.09
CA LEU A 12 12.29 -22.24 -20.39
C LEU A 12 10.90 -21.85 -19.83
N PRO A 13 9.82 -22.61 -20.02
CA PRO A 13 8.52 -22.26 -19.47
C PRO A 13 8.51 -22.29 -17.94
N VAL A 14 9.23 -23.23 -17.31
CA VAL A 14 9.36 -23.28 -15.84
C VAL A 14 10.04 -22.01 -15.31
N PHE A 15 11.11 -21.58 -15.98
CA PHE A 15 11.82 -20.35 -15.62
C PHE A 15 10.95 -19.09 -15.80
N LEU A 16 10.16 -19.04 -16.89
CA LEU A 16 9.21 -17.95 -17.15
C LEU A 16 8.06 -17.92 -16.13
N PHE A 17 7.56 -19.08 -15.70
CA PHE A 17 6.54 -19.18 -14.64
C PHE A 17 7.08 -18.70 -13.29
N VAL A 18 8.34 -19.01 -12.96
CA VAL A 18 8.98 -18.52 -11.72
C VAL A 18 9.18 -17.00 -11.76
N LEU A 19 9.52 -16.43 -12.93
CA LEU A 19 9.67 -14.99 -13.11
C LEU A 19 8.33 -14.23 -12.97
N GLN A 20 7.20 -14.80 -13.40
CA GLN A 20 5.89 -14.17 -13.23
C GLN A 20 5.44 -14.10 -11.76
N GLY A 21 5.94 -14.99 -10.89
CA GLY A 21 5.65 -14.97 -9.46
C GLY A 21 6.50 -13.98 -8.65
N ALA A 22 7.53 -13.39 -9.25
CA ALA A 22 8.47 -12.47 -8.57
C ALA A 22 8.18 -10.99 -8.82
N VAL A 23 7.19 -10.67 -9.66
CA VAL A 23 6.70 -9.29 -9.79
C VAL A 23 5.63 -9.09 -8.72
N ASP A 24 6.08 -8.91 -7.48
CA ASP A 24 5.30 -8.24 -6.45
C ASP A 24 5.09 -6.81 -6.96
N VAL A 25 4.07 -6.63 -7.82
CA VAL A 25 3.56 -5.31 -8.15
C VAL A 25 2.98 -4.80 -6.84
N GLU A 26 3.80 -4.15 -6.03
CA GLU A 26 3.34 -3.39 -4.87
C GLU A 26 2.12 -2.61 -5.35
N ALA A 27 0.95 -3.01 -4.85
CA ALA A 27 -0.32 -2.51 -5.35
C ALA A 27 -0.40 -1.03 -4.97
N VAL A 28 0.08 -0.16 -5.86
CA VAL A 28 0.15 1.27 -5.63
C VAL A 28 -1.22 1.77 -5.23
N MET A 29 -1.29 2.42 -4.07
CA MET A 29 -2.55 2.90 -3.53
C MET A 29 -3.04 4.10 -4.32
N THR A 30 -4.04 3.87 -5.18
CA THR A 30 -4.63 4.91 -6.02
C THR A 30 -5.54 5.83 -5.22
N ARG A 31 -5.74 7.05 -5.74
CA ARG A 31 -6.65 8.02 -5.15
C ARG A 31 -8.07 7.49 -4.99
N GLU A 32 -8.63 6.79 -5.99
CA GLU A 32 -9.98 6.21 -5.85
C GLU A 32 -10.05 5.16 -4.73
N ARG A 33 -9.05 4.28 -4.63
CA ARG A 33 -9.03 3.25 -3.58
C ARG A 33 -8.85 3.83 -2.18
N CYS A 34 -8.19 4.97 -2.08
CA CYS A 34 -7.99 5.71 -0.83
C CYS A 34 -9.18 6.58 -0.43
N ASN A 35 -10.20 6.72 -1.30
CA ASN A 35 -11.41 7.46 -0.99
C ASN A 35 -12.46 6.55 -0.34
N ARG A 36 -12.80 6.84 0.92
CA ARG A 36 -13.81 6.18 1.74
C ARG A 36 -15.20 6.14 1.10
N ARG A 37 -15.53 7.14 0.30
CA ARG A 37 -16.84 7.21 -0.39
C ARG A 37 -16.94 6.23 -1.55
N ASN A 38 -15.80 5.83 -2.13
CA ASN A 38 -15.74 5.08 -3.38
C ASN A 38 -15.17 3.67 -3.21
N SER A 39 -14.57 3.37 -2.06
CA SER A 39 -13.79 2.15 -1.83
C SER A 39 -14.05 1.60 -0.44
N PRO A 40 -14.18 0.27 -0.27
CA PRO A 40 -14.23 -0.36 1.04
C PRO A 40 -12.91 -0.15 1.82
N ASP A 41 -12.94 -0.35 3.14
CA ASP A 41 -11.78 -0.19 4.01
C ASP A 41 -10.59 -1.06 3.55
N PRO A 42 -9.46 -0.46 3.15
CA PRO A 42 -8.26 -1.19 2.71
C PRO A 42 -7.47 -1.77 3.90
N ARG A 43 -8.01 -1.69 5.13
CA ARG A 43 -7.47 -2.21 6.38
C ARG A 43 -6.06 -1.67 6.66
N HIS A 44 -5.05 -2.54 6.66
CA HIS A 44 -3.66 -2.19 6.93
C HIS A 44 -3.03 -1.36 5.79
N LEU A 45 -3.61 -1.40 4.60
CA LEU A 45 -3.14 -0.59 3.47
C LEU A 45 -3.62 0.87 3.56
N ALA A 46 -4.53 1.20 4.49
CA ALA A 46 -4.95 2.58 4.75
C ALA A 46 -3.75 3.50 5.05
N CYS A 47 -2.73 2.98 5.73
CA CYS A 47 -1.51 3.70 6.08
C CYS A 47 -0.61 4.03 4.86
N GLN A 48 -0.84 3.37 3.73
CA GLN A 48 -0.12 3.58 2.47
C GLN A 48 -0.81 4.63 1.58
N CYS A 49 -2.04 5.04 1.92
CA CYS A 49 -2.72 6.11 1.21
C CYS A 49 -2.00 7.45 1.44
N ASN A 50 -1.75 8.18 0.35
CA ASN A 50 -1.17 9.52 0.44
C ASN A 50 -2.14 10.43 1.20
N PRO A 51 -1.71 11.08 2.30
CA PRO A 51 -2.58 11.93 3.10
C PRO A 51 -2.99 13.23 2.39
N ARG A 52 -2.36 13.57 1.26
CA ARG A 52 -2.58 14.81 0.48
C ARG A 52 -3.35 14.57 -0.82
N PHE A 53 -4.25 13.58 -0.84
CA PHE A 53 -5.06 13.32 -2.02
C PHE A 53 -6.25 14.29 -2.18
N ASN A 54 -6.42 15.25 -1.28
CA ASN A 54 -7.51 16.23 -1.28
C ASN A 54 -8.87 15.51 -1.35
N LEU A 55 -9.11 14.62 -0.38
CA LEU A 55 -10.29 13.79 -0.25
C LEU A 55 -11.17 14.29 0.91
N GLY A 56 -12.04 15.25 0.57
CA GLY A 56 -12.97 15.85 1.54
C GLY A 56 -12.36 17.00 2.33
N SER A 57 -12.94 17.28 3.50
CA SER A 57 -12.52 18.35 4.39
C SER A 57 -11.38 17.93 5.32
N THR A 58 -10.53 18.87 5.74
CA THR A 58 -9.50 18.64 6.75
C THR A 58 -10.08 18.73 8.16
N TRP A 59 -9.87 17.69 8.98
CA TRP A 59 -10.29 17.64 10.37
C TRP A 59 -9.07 17.69 11.30
N HIS A 60 -8.90 18.79 12.02
CA HIS A 60 -7.74 19.02 12.90
C HIS A 60 -7.65 18.07 14.10
N ASN A 61 -8.77 17.47 14.50
CA ASN A 61 -8.84 16.47 15.57
C ASN A 61 -8.61 15.02 15.07
N TYR A 62 -8.32 14.83 13.78
CA TYR A 62 -7.99 13.53 13.19
C TYR A 62 -6.53 13.47 12.79
N TYR A 63 -6.00 12.26 12.71
CA TYR A 63 -4.60 11.97 12.49
C TYR A 63 -4.40 11.16 11.21
N TYR A 64 -3.36 11.45 10.45
CA TYR A 64 -2.92 10.63 9.33
C TYR A 64 -1.50 10.11 9.61
N TYR A 65 -1.16 8.98 9.01
CA TYR A 65 0.20 8.45 9.06
C TYR A 65 1.05 9.09 7.96
N ASP A 66 2.12 9.76 8.38
CA ASP A 66 3.16 10.32 7.52
C ASP A 66 4.29 9.29 7.39
N ASN A 67 4.43 8.69 6.20
CA ASN A 67 5.45 7.68 5.94
C ASN A 67 6.87 8.27 5.94
N GLU A 68 7.05 9.56 5.64
CA GLU A 68 8.37 10.20 5.64
C GLU A 68 8.87 10.42 7.07
N LYS A 69 7.95 10.84 7.95
CA LYS A 69 8.25 11.07 9.38
C LYS A 69 8.08 9.83 10.25
N MET A 70 7.57 8.74 9.67
CA MET A 70 7.22 7.49 10.37
C MET A 70 6.38 7.72 11.63
N THR A 71 5.41 8.63 11.56
CA THR A 71 4.58 9.01 12.71
C THR A 71 3.20 9.47 12.28
N CYS A 72 2.28 9.51 13.24
CA CYS A 72 0.95 10.10 13.05
C CYS A 72 0.97 11.61 13.32
N VAL A 73 0.38 12.37 12.41
CA VAL A 73 0.32 13.84 12.39
C VAL A 73 -1.14 14.29 12.36
N GLU A 74 -1.46 15.39 13.02
CA GLU A 74 -2.81 15.98 13.04
C GLU A 74 -3.20 16.61 11.70
N GLY A 75 -4.50 16.71 11.45
CA GLY A 75 -5.06 17.34 10.26
C GLY A 75 -5.30 16.37 9.10
N ALA A 76 -5.97 15.25 9.37
CA ALA A 76 -6.33 14.29 8.31
C ALA A 76 -7.55 14.73 7.50
N GLU A 77 -7.62 14.25 6.27
CA GLU A 77 -8.77 14.46 5.37
C GLU A 77 -9.87 13.43 5.67
N GLU A 78 -11.13 13.87 5.79
CA GLU A 78 -12.24 13.05 6.29
C GLU A 78 -12.54 11.81 5.43
N ASP A 79 -12.43 11.95 4.11
CA ASP A 79 -12.74 10.88 3.16
C ASP A 79 -11.50 10.06 2.78
N ASN A 80 -10.33 10.39 3.31
CA ASN A 80 -9.13 9.59 3.08
C ASN A 80 -9.10 8.39 4.03
N TRP A 81 -8.81 7.19 3.52
CA TRP A 81 -8.63 6.02 4.38
C TRP A 81 -7.49 6.21 5.38
N ASN A 82 -6.45 6.99 5.06
CA ASN A 82 -5.40 7.42 5.98
C ASN A 82 -5.88 8.55 6.93
N SER A 83 -6.93 8.29 7.69
CA SER A 83 -7.56 9.26 8.59
C SER A 83 -8.11 8.58 9.83
N PHE A 84 -7.56 8.88 11.00
CA PHE A 84 -7.83 8.17 12.23
C PHE A 84 -8.29 9.14 13.31
N PHE A 85 -9.34 8.76 14.05
CA PHE A 85 -9.88 9.60 15.13
C PHE A 85 -8.94 9.72 16.35
N SER A 86 -7.88 8.91 16.41
CA SER A 86 -6.96 8.85 17.54
C SER A 86 -5.53 8.62 17.05
N ARG A 87 -4.58 9.35 17.65
CA ARG A 87 -3.15 9.19 17.42
C ARG A 87 -2.67 7.78 17.76
N ASP A 88 -3.13 7.23 18.88
CA ASP A 88 -2.74 5.89 19.33
C ASP A 88 -3.26 4.82 18.38
N ARG A 89 -4.49 4.98 17.87
CA ARG A 89 -5.06 4.06 16.87
C ARG A 89 -4.28 4.09 15.57
N CYS A 90 -3.90 5.28 15.10
CA CYS A 90 -3.07 5.46 13.92
C CYS A 90 -1.71 4.77 14.10
N LEU A 91 -1.02 5.01 15.22
CA LEU A 91 0.29 4.40 15.49
C LEU A 91 0.21 2.88 15.61
N ALA A 92 -0.82 2.36 16.29
CA ALA A 92 -1.02 0.93 16.47
C ALA A 92 -1.26 0.19 15.14
N LEU A 93 -1.89 0.85 14.15
CA LEU A 93 -2.16 0.26 12.84
C LEU A 93 -1.00 0.44 11.86
N CYS A 94 -0.34 1.60 11.87
CA CYS A 94 0.56 2.02 10.79
C CYS A 94 2.04 1.93 11.13
N ARG A 95 2.41 1.84 12.40
CA ARG A 95 3.82 1.75 12.78
C ARG A 95 4.40 0.42 12.27
N GLY A 96 5.41 0.50 11.41
CA GLY A 96 6.03 -0.67 10.78
C GLY A 96 5.34 -1.16 9.51
N THR A 97 4.33 -0.45 8.99
CA THR A 97 3.69 -0.78 7.70
C THR A 97 4.21 0.06 6.53
N SER A 98 5.19 0.93 6.76
CA SER A 98 5.82 1.73 5.69
C SER A 98 6.63 0.82 4.77
N ALA A 99 6.59 1.09 3.46
CA ALA A 99 7.44 0.40 2.48
C ALA A 99 8.94 0.52 2.83
N ALA A 100 9.36 1.61 3.51
CA ALA A 100 10.73 1.80 3.99
C ALA A 100 11.12 0.96 5.24
N ALA A 101 10.18 0.23 5.85
CA ALA A 101 10.43 -0.63 7.02
C ALA A 101 10.48 -2.13 6.68
N ARG A 102 10.39 -2.48 5.38
CA ARG A 102 10.61 -3.82 4.84
C ARG A 102 11.84 -3.80 3.94
#